data_AF-A0A949UNS3-F1
#
_entry.id   AF-A0A949UNS3-F1
#
_cell.length_a   1.000
_cell.length_b   1.000
_cell.length_c   1.000
_cell.angle_alpha   90.00
_cell.angle_beta   90.00
_cell.angle_gamma   90.00
#
_symmetry.space_group_name_H-M   'P 1'
#
loop_
_entity.id
_entity.type
_entity.pdbx_description
1 polymer ?
#
loop_
_entity_poly.entity_id
_entity_poly.type
_entity_poly.pdbx_seq_one_letter_code
_entity_poly.pdbx_strand_id
1 'polypeptide(L)'
;MKTIDRIPNFSKISGLFILLILVSTSGFAQIKNENRSELIKPETEITNDLFWHVKAFRPEAQLLKVKAVDKKGNIYDVKAIQSSESTSVLNVKAIVNDKQFPIKVILPTGNDKYYPVMAITEKGKLLTIKAFTSDNRYLDIKGVSKTGNIIHLSAITDDNKAFTIISISPFGEVNSVVGVKMTDSVEEAVINGVSVFAHVKAIKQD
;
A
#
# COMPACT_ATOMS: atom_id res chain seq x y z
N MET A 1 73.93 26.54 -34.79
CA MET A 1 74.44 25.50 -35.70
C MET A 1 73.94 24.15 -35.19
N LYS A 2 73.45 23.30 -36.10
CA LYS A 2 72.78 22.01 -35.86
C LYS A 2 73.61 21.03 -35.00
N THR A 3 72.92 20.22 -34.17
CA THR A 3 72.86 18.73 -34.14
C THR A 3 72.21 18.30 -32.80
N ILE A 4 70.93 17.91 -32.77
CA ILE A 4 70.40 16.52 -32.76
C ILE A 4 71.16 15.61 -31.81
N ASP A 5 70.51 15.23 -30.69
CA ASP A 5 70.70 13.90 -30.10
C ASP A 5 69.45 13.41 -29.34
N ARG A 6 68.96 12.27 -29.84
CA ARG A 6 68.34 11.10 -29.19
C ARG A 6 67.13 11.27 -28.25
N ILE A 7 66.01 10.76 -28.75
CA ILE A 7 64.80 10.33 -28.03
C ILE A 7 65.17 9.22 -27.02
N PRO A 8 64.78 9.32 -25.73
CA PRO A 8 64.75 8.16 -24.85
C PRO A 8 63.41 7.43 -24.96
N ASN A 9 63.50 6.11 -25.08
CA ASN A 9 62.40 5.16 -25.21
C ASN A 9 61.32 5.34 -24.14
N PHE A 10 60.06 5.48 -24.59
CA PHE A 10 58.87 5.43 -23.75
C PHE A 10 58.69 4.04 -23.15
N SER A 11 59.11 3.92 -21.89
CA SER A 11 58.40 3.28 -20.78
C SER A 11 57.21 2.35 -21.13
N LYS A 12 57.43 1.05 -20.94
CA LYS A 12 56.51 0.04 -20.37
C LYS A 12 55.08 0.02 -20.96
N ILE A 13 54.89 -0.77 -22.00
CA ILE A 13 53.60 -1.35 -22.37
C ILE A 13 53.26 -2.43 -21.32
N SER A 14 52.50 -2.05 -20.30
CA SER A 14 51.74 -2.99 -19.45
C SER A 14 50.26 -2.72 -19.65
N GLY A 15 49.79 -3.01 -20.87
CA GLY A 15 48.37 -2.97 -21.21
C GLY A 15 47.69 -4.26 -20.78
N LEU A 16 47.45 -4.41 -19.47
CA LEU A 16 46.55 -5.43 -18.95
C LEU A 16 45.15 -4.80 -18.83
N PHE A 17 44.45 -4.74 -19.95
CA PHE A 17 43.03 -4.39 -20.01
C PHE A 17 42.21 -5.58 -19.49
N ILE A 18 42.15 -5.76 -18.17
CA ILE A 18 41.16 -6.65 -17.56
C ILE A 18 39.85 -5.87 -17.48
N LEU A 19 38.99 -6.21 -18.43
CA LEU A 19 37.59 -5.83 -18.55
C LEU A 19 36.83 -6.32 -17.32
N LEU A 20 36.73 -5.49 -16.28
CA LEU A 20 35.89 -5.76 -15.12
C LEU A 20 34.44 -5.34 -15.43
N ILE A 21 33.74 -6.15 -16.23
CA ILE A 21 32.28 -6.10 -16.28
C ILE A 21 31.79 -6.75 -15.00
N LEU A 22 31.67 -5.95 -13.94
CA LEU A 22 30.80 -6.25 -12.81
C LEU A 22 29.37 -6.23 -13.36
N VAL A 23 28.92 -7.38 -13.85
CA VAL A 23 27.50 -7.63 -14.06
C VAL A 23 26.89 -7.66 -12.66
N SER A 24 26.42 -6.51 -12.19
CA SER A 24 25.47 -6.46 -11.08
C SER A 24 24.20 -7.11 -11.59
N THR A 25 24.12 -8.43 -11.48
CA THR A 25 22.83 -9.12 -11.50
C THR A 25 22.15 -8.73 -10.19
N SER A 26 21.42 -7.62 -10.22
CA SER A 26 20.28 -7.47 -9.34
C SER A 26 19.33 -8.59 -9.75
N GLY A 27 19.45 -9.72 -9.06
CA GLY A 27 18.45 -10.75 -9.03
C GLY A 27 17.18 -10.12 -8.46
N PHE A 28 16.41 -9.47 -9.33
CA PHE A 28 14.98 -9.40 -9.13
C PHE A 28 14.53 -10.85 -9.12
N ALA A 29 14.32 -11.40 -7.92
CA ALA A 29 13.57 -12.62 -7.74
C ALA A 29 12.15 -12.32 -8.23
N GLN A 30 11.95 -12.35 -9.55
CA GLN A 30 10.62 -12.47 -10.12
C GLN A 30 10.16 -13.87 -9.74
N ILE A 31 9.28 -13.93 -8.75
CA ILE A 31 8.50 -15.14 -8.47
C ILE A 31 7.72 -15.40 -9.76
N LYS A 32 8.17 -16.41 -10.51
CA LYS A 32 7.49 -16.88 -11.72
C LYS A 32 6.08 -17.31 -11.31
N ASN A 33 5.07 -16.84 -12.04
CA ASN A 33 3.65 -17.16 -11.79
C ASN A 33 3.34 -18.67 -11.71
N GLU A 34 4.24 -19.54 -12.20
CA GLU A 34 4.15 -21.00 -12.09
C GLU A 34 4.07 -21.51 -10.63
N ASN A 35 4.58 -20.77 -9.63
CA ASN A 35 4.54 -21.21 -8.23
C ASN A 35 3.19 -20.96 -7.53
N ARG A 36 2.24 -20.23 -8.13
CA ARG A 36 0.91 -20.02 -7.56
C ARG A 36 0.10 -21.32 -7.54
N SER A 37 0.26 -22.13 -8.59
CA SER A 37 -0.41 -23.43 -8.78
C SER A 37 0.14 -24.56 -7.91
N GLU A 38 1.35 -24.45 -7.35
CA GLU A 38 1.87 -25.46 -6.41
C GLU A 38 1.37 -25.23 -4.97
N LEU A 39 1.03 -23.99 -4.62
CA LEU A 39 0.49 -23.61 -3.30
C LEU A 39 -1.04 -23.71 -3.22
N ILE A 40 -1.72 -23.67 -4.36
CA ILE A 40 -3.17 -23.86 -4.49
C ILE A 40 -3.39 -25.23 -5.10
N LYS A 41 -3.98 -26.18 -4.36
CA LYS A 41 -4.33 -27.50 -4.94
C LYS A 41 -5.11 -27.30 -6.23
N PRO A 42 -4.75 -27.99 -7.34
CA PRO A 42 -5.25 -27.74 -8.69
C PRO A 42 -6.76 -27.98 -8.89
N GLU A 43 -7.48 -28.35 -7.83
CA GLU A 43 -8.90 -28.68 -7.82
C GLU A 43 -9.77 -27.63 -7.10
N THR A 44 -9.20 -26.50 -6.65
CA THR A 44 -9.97 -25.48 -5.92
C THR A 44 -10.22 -24.29 -6.84
N GLU A 45 -11.46 -24.12 -7.29
CA GLU A 45 -12.01 -22.76 -7.48
C GLU A 45 -11.63 -21.92 -6.24
N ILE A 46 -11.41 -20.60 -6.33
CA ILE A 46 -11.29 -19.79 -5.11
C ILE A 46 -12.67 -19.80 -4.42
N THR A 47 -12.98 -20.87 -3.69
CA THR A 47 -14.22 -21.05 -2.93
C THR A 47 -14.20 -20.22 -1.64
N ASN A 48 -13.02 -19.70 -1.27
CA ASN A 48 -12.78 -18.94 -0.05
C ASN A 48 -12.06 -17.63 -0.35
N ASP A 49 -12.57 -16.52 0.21
CA ASP A 49 -11.96 -15.20 0.15
C ASP A 49 -10.45 -15.24 0.52
N LEU A 50 -9.59 -14.69 -0.35
CA LEU A 50 -8.18 -14.49 -0.05
C LEU A 50 -7.96 -13.12 0.61
N PHE A 51 -7.36 -13.13 1.80
CA PHE A 51 -7.16 -11.92 2.60
C PHE A 51 -5.75 -11.35 2.46
N TRP A 52 -5.67 -10.16 1.89
CA TRP A 52 -4.44 -9.39 1.74
C TRP A 52 -4.21 -8.51 2.98
N HIS A 53 -2.96 -8.42 3.43
CA HIS A 53 -2.59 -7.58 4.57
C HIS A 53 -2.56 -6.11 4.17
N VAL A 54 -3.28 -5.25 4.88
CA VAL A 54 -3.16 -3.80 4.72
C VAL A 54 -2.07 -3.25 5.64
N LYS A 55 -1.16 -2.44 5.09
CA LYS A 55 0.01 -1.89 5.76
C LYS A 55 0.18 -0.43 5.43
N ALA A 56 0.81 0.33 6.34
CA ALA A 56 1.36 1.63 6.00
C ALA A 56 2.86 1.46 5.68
N PHE A 57 3.29 2.04 4.57
CA PHE A 57 4.62 1.84 3.99
C PHE A 57 5.32 3.17 3.75
N ARG A 58 6.63 3.16 3.98
CA ARG A 58 7.59 4.18 3.58
C ARG A 58 8.94 3.48 3.35
N PRO A 59 9.69 3.76 2.27
CA PRO A 59 10.88 2.98 1.89
C PRO A 59 11.94 2.84 2.98
N GLU A 60 12.17 3.88 3.78
CA GLU A 60 13.19 3.91 4.83
C GLU A 60 12.65 3.46 6.20
N ALA A 61 11.38 3.05 6.27
CA ALA A 61 10.70 2.74 7.52
C ALA A 61 10.08 1.33 7.53
N GLN A 62 9.78 0.86 8.72
CA GLN A 62 9.10 -0.41 8.90
C GLN A 62 7.66 -0.36 8.36
N LEU A 63 7.20 -1.49 7.79
CA LEU A 63 5.78 -1.69 7.46
C LEU A 63 4.93 -1.69 8.73
N LEU A 64 4.08 -0.68 8.86
CA LEU A 64 3.20 -0.54 10.02
C LEU A 64 1.93 -1.36 9.84
N LYS A 65 1.44 -1.97 10.93
CA LYS A 65 0.18 -2.72 10.91
C LYS A 65 -0.98 -1.74 10.86
N VAL A 66 -1.87 -1.89 9.88
CA VAL A 66 -3.12 -1.12 9.84
C VAL A 66 -4.23 -1.92 10.52
N LYS A 67 -4.96 -1.25 11.42
CA LYS A 67 -6.04 -1.85 12.22
C LYS A 67 -7.21 -0.88 12.36
N ALA A 68 -8.38 -1.43 12.65
CA ALA A 68 -9.54 -0.66 13.07
C ALA A 68 -9.61 -0.65 14.60
N VAL A 69 -9.95 0.49 15.18
CA VAL A 69 -10.02 0.68 16.64
C VAL A 69 -11.37 1.28 17.00
N ASP A 70 -12.09 0.63 17.91
CA ASP A 70 -13.35 1.15 18.43
C ASP A 70 -13.16 2.11 19.60
N LYS A 71 -14.24 2.78 20.03
CA LYS A 71 -14.23 3.74 21.15
C LYS A 71 -13.81 3.13 22.50
N LYS A 72 -13.84 1.80 22.67
CA LYS A 72 -13.41 1.11 23.88
C LYS A 72 -11.92 0.71 23.81
N GLY A 73 -11.25 0.95 22.69
CA GLY A 73 -9.86 0.58 22.46
C GLY A 73 -9.68 -0.83 21.91
N ASN A 74 -10.75 -1.55 21.56
CA ASN A 74 -10.60 -2.87 20.94
C ASN A 74 -10.02 -2.72 19.53
N ILE A 75 -9.08 -3.60 19.18
CA ILE A 75 -8.32 -3.55 17.93
C ILE A 75 -8.75 -4.72 17.04
N TYR A 76 -9.03 -4.40 15.78
CA TYR A 76 -9.56 -5.34 14.79
C TYR A 76 -8.73 -5.34 13.51
N ASP A 77 -8.74 -6.47 12.81
CA ASP A 77 -8.01 -6.63 11.56
C ASP A 77 -8.58 -5.78 10.44
N VAL A 78 -7.70 -5.27 9.59
CA VAL A 78 -8.05 -4.62 8.32
C VAL A 78 -7.41 -5.40 7.19
N LYS A 79 -8.23 -5.80 6.22
CA LYS A 79 -7.83 -6.65 5.10
C LYS A 79 -8.39 -6.13 3.79
N ALA A 80 -7.63 -6.30 2.72
CA ALA A 80 -8.18 -6.28 1.37
C ALA A 80 -8.63 -7.70 1.01
N ILE A 81 -9.78 -7.82 0.36
CA ILE A 81 -10.45 -9.11 0.15
C ILE A 81 -10.55 -9.38 -1.34
N GLN A 82 -9.96 -10.50 -1.75
CA GLN A 82 -10.03 -11.02 -3.09
C GLN A 82 -10.99 -12.20 -3.13
N SER A 83 -12.14 -11.98 -3.74
CA SER A 83 -13.22 -12.96 -3.90
C SER A 83 -13.27 -13.58 -5.30
N SER A 84 -12.26 -13.29 -6.14
CA SER A 84 -12.16 -13.79 -7.52
C SER A 84 -10.70 -13.83 -7.97
N GLU A 85 -10.42 -14.35 -9.15
CA GLU A 85 -9.06 -14.31 -9.72
C GLU A 85 -8.56 -12.90 -10.03
N SER A 86 -9.47 -11.93 -10.21
CA SER A 86 -9.08 -10.54 -10.47
C SER A 86 -8.52 -9.86 -9.22
N THR A 87 -7.33 -9.28 -9.36
CA THR A 87 -6.66 -8.49 -8.33
C THR A 87 -6.69 -6.98 -8.63
N SER A 88 -7.36 -6.57 -9.71
CA SER A 88 -7.36 -5.17 -10.18
C SER A 88 -7.99 -4.21 -9.16
N VAL A 89 -9.10 -4.62 -8.52
CA VAL A 89 -9.81 -3.82 -7.52
C VAL A 89 -10.32 -4.73 -6.40
N LEU A 90 -9.83 -4.53 -5.19
CA LEU A 90 -10.23 -5.28 -4.00
C LEU A 90 -10.98 -4.41 -3.01
N ASN A 91 -11.93 -5.02 -2.30
CA ASN A 91 -12.62 -4.36 -1.18
C ASN A 91 -11.72 -4.32 0.04
N VAL A 92 -11.63 -3.17 0.71
CA VAL A 92 -10.92 -3.03 1.99
C VAL A 92 -11.93 -2.96 3.12
N LYS A 93 -11.81 -3.88 4.09
CA LYS A 93 -12.78 -4.03 5.18
C LYS A 93 -12.09 -4.26 6.53
N ALA A 94 -12.78 -3.86 7.59
CA ALA A 94 -12.45 -4.24 8.96
C ALA A 94 -13.15 -5.56 9.32
N ILE A 95 -12.47 -6.45 10.02
CA ILE A 95 -12.98 -7.77 10.43
C ILE A 95 -13.24 -7.75 11.94
N VAL A 96 -14.50 -7.77 12.33
CA VAL A 96 -14.95 -7.65 13.73
C VAL A 96 -15.86 -8.82 14.05
N ASN A 97 -15.41 -9.75 14.89
CA ASN A 97 -16.16 -10.96 15.27
C ASN A 97 -16.72 -11.68 14.03
N ASP A 98 -15.84 -11.98 13.07
CA ASP A 98 -16.14 -12.62 11.77
C ASP A 98 -17.06 -11.84 10.82
N LYS A 99 -17.54 -10.66 11.22
CA LYS A 99 -18.25 -9.73 10.32
C LYS A 99 -17.28 -8.80 9.62
N GLN A 100 -17.58 -8.50 8.36
CA GLN A 100 -16.78 -7.59 7.55
C GLN A 100 -17.48 -6.24 7.40
N PHE A 101 -16.84 -5.17 7.86
CA PHE A 101 -17.36 -3.80 7.77
C PHE A 101 -16.61 -2.98 6.72
N PRO A 102 -17.32 -2.24 5.86
CA PRO A 102 -16.68 -1.43 4.83
C PRO A 102 -15.88 -0.29 5.46
N ILE A 103 -14.68 -0.05 4.92
CA ILE A 103 -13.89 1.14 5.21
C ILE A 103 -14.17 2.19 4.14
N LYS A 104 -14.43 3.41 4.57
CA LYS A 104 -14.84 4.53 3.72
C LYS A 104 -14.08 5.79 4.11
N VAL A 105 -13.94 6.69 3.14
CA VAL A 105 -13.59 8.09 3.40
C VAL A 105 -14.89 8.79 3.78
N ILE A 106 -14.95 9.35 4.98
CA ILE A 106 -16.14 9.98 5.53
C ILE A 106 -16.22 11.43 5.05
N LEU A 107 -17.43 11.90 4.76
CA LEU A 107 -17.64 13.31 4.44
C LEU A 107 -17.30 14.16 5.68
N PRO A 108 -16.37 15.12 5.59
CA PRO A 108 -15.98 15.93 6.74
C PRO A 108 -17.14 16.85 7.14
N THR A 109 -17.35 17.00 8.44
CA THR A 109 -18.43 17.83 9.02
C THR A 109 -17.96 19.23 9.43
N GLY A 110 -16.72 19.61 9.08
CA GLY A 110 -16.10 20.88 9.45
C GLY A 110 -14.90 21.19 8.56
N ASN A 111 -14.07 22.15 9.00
CA ASN A 111 -12.91 22.64 8.24
C ASN A 111 -11.66 21.76 8.42
N ASP A 112 -11.84 20.45 8.56
CA ASP A 112 -10.73 19.51 8.71
C ASP A 112 -9.86 19.52 7.45
N LYS A 113 -8.54 19.68 7.64
CA LYS A 113 -7.58 19.65 6.53
C LYS A 113 -7.58 18.31 5.78
N TYR A 114 -7.90 17.22 6.49
CA TYR A 114 -7.83 15.86 5.98
C TYR A 114 -9.15 15.12 6.15
N TYR A 115 -9.46 14.25 5.18
CA TYR A 115 -10.69 13.47 5.22
C TYR A 115 -10.55 12.29 6.18
N PRO A 116 -11.51 12.06 7.10
CA PRO A 116 -11.47 10.91 7.98
C PRO A 116 -11.62 9.59 7.22
N VAL A 117 -10.86 8.56 7.61
CA VAL A 117 -11.02 7.19 7.10
C VAL A 117 -11.48 6.29 8.23
N MET A 118 -12.65 5.68 8.07
CA MET A 118 -13.30 4.92 9.14
C MET A 118 -14.00 3.68 8.60
N ALA A 119 -14.09 2.62 9.42
CA ALA A 119 -15.01 1.52 9.16
C ALA A 119 -16.41 1.85 9.69
N ILE A 120 -17.44 1.45 8.95
CA ILE A 120 -18.84 1.70 9.29
C ILE A 120 -19.51 0.37 9.65
N THR A 121 -19.95 0.22 10.90
CA THR A 121 -20.69 -0.98 11.34
C THR A 121 -22.14 -0.99 10.85
N GLU A 122 -22.83 -2.12 11.00
CA GLU A 122 -24.28 -2.27 10.72
C GLU A 122 -25.16 -1.18 11.35
N LYS A 123 -24.79 -0.65 12.51
CA LYS A 123 -25.56 0.38 13.23
C LYS A 123 -25.02 1.81 13.01
N GLY A 124 -24.19 2.03 11.99
CA GLY A 124 -23.59 3.34 11.71
C GLY A 124 -22.48 3.76 12.69
N LYS A 125 -22.14 2.93 13.69
CA LYS A 125 -21.00 3.21 14.58
C LYS A 125 -19.71 3.16 13.77
N LEU A 126 -18.86 4.15 14.02
CA LEU A 126 -17.58 4.33 13.35
C LEU A 126 -16.43 3.71 14.16
N LEU A 127 -15.50 3.05 13.45
CA LEU A 127 -14.21 2.61 13.99
C LEU A 127 -13.11 3.39 13.27
N THR A 128 -12.19 3.95 14.05
CA THR A 128 -11.06 4.69 13.51
C THR A 128 -10.06 3.73 12.87
N ILE A 129 -9.48 4.09 11.73
CA ILE A 129 -8.41 3.31 11.11
C ILE A 129 -7.06 3.91 11.47
N LYS A 130 -6.17 3.08 12.00
CA LYS A 130 -4.89 3.49 12.59
C LYS A 130 -3.75 2.59 12.12
N ALA A 131 -2.58 3.18 11.95
CA ALA A 131 -1.34 2.45 11.69
C ALA A 131 -0.52 2.37 12.99
N PHE A 132 -0.16 1.15 13.41
CA PHE A 132 0.55 0.90 14.66
C PHE A 132 2.05 0.84 14.43
N THR A 133 2.78 1.66 15.20
CA THR A 133 4.24 1.65 15.27
C THR A 133 4.75 0.52 16.16
N SER A 134 6.05 0.25 16.10
CA SER A 134 6.70 -0.81 16.89
C SER A 134 6.63 -0.58 18.41
N ASP A 135 6.50 0.68 18.84
CA ASP A 135 6.36 1.10 20.23
C ASP A 135 4.90 1.21 20.70
N ASN A 136 3.96 0.58 19.98
CA ASN A 136 2.51 0.60 20.24
C ASN A 136 1.85 1.99 20.22
N ARG A 137 2.53 3.04 19.74
CA ARG A 137 1.84 4.26 19.32
C ARG A 137 1.06 4.00 18.03
N TYR A 138 0.23 4.96 17.66
CA TYR A 138 -0.54 4.89 16.42
C TYR A 138 -0.51 6.21 15.66
N LEU A 139 -0.56 6.08 14.34
CA LEU A 139 -0.74 7.17 13.40
C LEU A 139 -2.16 7.12 12.85
N ASP A 140 -2.77 8.28 12.69
CA ASP A 140 -4.07 8.39 12.07
C ASP A 140 -3.97 8.22 10.56
N ILE A 141 -4.84 7.40 9.98
CA ILE A 141 -4.96 7.26 8.53
C ILE A 141 -6.06 8.19 8.04
N LYS A 142 -5.71 9.06 7.09
CA LYS A 142 -6.62 10.06 6.51
C LYS A 142 -6.49 10.13 4.99
N GLY A 143 -7.51 10.69 4.34
CA GLY A 143 -7.41 11.16 2.96
C GLY A 143 -6.70 12.50 2.91
N VAL A 144 -5.52 12.54 2.29
CA VAL A 144 -4.60 13.69 2.34
C VAL A 144 -4.60 14.57 1.10
N SER A 145 -4.99 14.02 -0.05
CA SER A 145 -5.09 14.76 -1.30
C SER A 145 -6.03 14.06 -2.27
N LYS A 146 -6.47 14.78 -3.30
CA LYS A 146 -7.33 14.27 -4.36
C LYS A 146 -6.66 14.51 -5.71
N THR A 147 -6.63 13.48 -6.56
CA THR A 147 -6.19 13.56 -7.96
C THR A 147 -7.24 12.89 -8.83
N GLY A 148 -8.02 13.69 -9.57
CA GLY A 148 -9.20 13.18 -10.27
C GLY A 148 -10.16 12.49 -9.30
N ASN A 149 -10.50 11.24 -9.57
CA ASN A 149 -11.39 10.43 -8.75
C ASN A 149 -10.69 9.67 -7.60
N ILE A 150 -9.37 9.80 -7.49
CA ILE A 150 -8.56 9.10 -6.48
C ILE A 150 -8.28 10.02 -5.30
N ILE A 151 -8.53 9.51 -4.10
CA ILE A 151 -8.19 10.15 -2.83
C ILE A 151 -6.98 9.41 -2.26
N HIS A 152 -5.84 10.08 -2.19
CA HIS A 152 -4.63 9.48 -1.63
C HIS A 152 -4.79 9.34 -0.13
N LEU A 153 -4.53 8.14 0.38
CA LEU A 153 -4.61 7.83 1.81
C LEU A 153 -3.21 7.69 2.38
N SER A 154 -3.00 8.32 3.53
CA SER A 154 -1.74 8.24 4.24
C SER A 154 -1.94 8.10 5.74
N ALA A 155 -1.06 7.34 6.39
CA ALA A 155 -0.86 7.47 7.83
C ALA A 155 0.03 8.68 8.07
N ILE A 156 -0.44 9.62 8.90
CA ILE A 156 0.23 10.91 9.10
C ILE A 156 0.79 10.95 10.52
N THR A 157 2.04 11.34 10.64
CA THR A 157 2.70 11.65 11.91
C THR A 157 2.45 13.10 12.33
N ASP A 158 2.76 13.42 13.60
CA ASP A 158 2.65 14.78 14.11
C ASP A 158 3.55 15.79 13.36
N ASP A 159 4.67 15.32 12.79
CA ASP A 159 5.58 16.13 11.95
C ASP A 159 5.21 16.12 10.44
N ASN A 160 3.97 15.75 10.10
CA ASN A 160 3.43 15.68 8.73
C ASN A 160 4.18 14.72 7.78
N LYS A 161 4.96 13.78 8.30
CA LYS A 161 5.50 12.67 7.52
C LYS A 161 4.37 11.70 7.18
N ALA A 162 4.23 11.39 5.90
CA ALA A 162 3.22 10.46 5.38
C ALA A 162 3.79 9.07 5.11
N PHE A 163 3.00 8.05 5.44
CA PHE A 163 3.18 6.66 5.00
C PHE A 163 2.05 6.31 4.03
N THR A 164 2.39 5.82 2.85
CA THR A 164 1.41 5.35 1.86
C THR A 164 0.73 4.09 2.37
N ILE A 165 -0.57 3.94 2.12
CA ILE A 165 -1.29 2.71 2.48
C ILE A 165 -1.27 1.75 1.30
N ILE A 166 -0.81 0.52 1.57
CA ILE A 166 -0.72 -0.55 0.58
C ILE A 166 -1.42 -1.80 1.10
N SER A 167 -1.80 -2.70 0.20
CA SER A 167 -2.18 -4.06 0.54
C SER A 167 -1.22 -5.05 -0.10
N ILE A 168 -0.83 -6.07 0.65
CA ILE A 168 0.14 -7.08 0.24
C ILE A 168 -0.56 -8.44 0.24
N SER A 169 -0.53 -9.14 -0.90
CA SER A 169 -1.10 -10.48 -1.03
C SER A 169 -0.25 -11.50 -0.26
N PRO A 170 -0.80 -12.68 0.07
CA PRO A 170 -0.01 -13.78 0.61
C PRO A 170 1.15 -14.22 -0.29
N PHE A 171 1.10 -13.87 -1.57
CA PHE A 171 2.12 -14.19 -2.58
C PHE A 171 3.06 -13.01 -2.87
N GLY A 172 2.93 -11.89 -2.16
CA GLY A 172 3.81 -10.73 -2.28
C GLY A 172 3.40 -9.70 -3.33
N GLU A 173 2.25 -9.85 -3.97
CA GLU A 173 1.69 -8.82 -4.86
C GLU A 173 1.30 -7.59 -4.04
N VAL A 174 1.46 -6.39 -4.61
CA VAL A 174 1.19 -5.14 -3.91
C VAL A 174 0.20 -4.30 -4.70
N ASN A 175 -0.85 -3.85 -3.99
CA ASN A 175 -1.81 -2.87 -4.49
C ASN A 175 -1.75 -1.62 -3.63
N SER A 176 -2.07 -0.47 -4.24
CA SER A 176 -2.24 0.79 -3.51
C SER A 176 -3.63 0.89 -2.92
N VAL A 177 -3.74 1.28 -1.65
CA VAL A 177 -5.02 1.44 -0.96
C VAL A 177 -5.40 2.92 -0.96
N VAL A 178 -6.46 3.24 -1.70
CA VAL A 178 -6.89 4.62 -1.96
C VAL A 178 -8.39 4.78 -1.73
N GLY A 179 -8.83 6.03 -1.56
CA GLY A 179 -10.24 6.37 -1.74
C GLY A 179 -10.56 6.52 -3.22
N VAL A 180 -11.74 6.10 -3.63
CA VAL A 180 -12.24 6.17 -5.01
C VAL A 180 -13.62 6.79 -5.00
N LYS A 181 -13.79 7.87 -5.74
CA LYS A 181 -15.10 8.42 -6.09
C LYS A 181 -15.55 7.84 -7.43
N MET A 182 -16.81 7.43 -7.50
CA MET A 182 -17.44 6.98 -8.74
C MET A 182 -18.30 8.08 -9.35
N THR A 183 -18.61 9.12 -8.58
CA THR A 183 -19.45 10.24 -8.98
C THR A 183 -18.79 11.58 -8.66
N ASP A 184 -19.28 12.64 -9.30
CA ASP A 184 -18.85 14.02 -9.00
C ASP A 184 -19.59 14.63 -7.81
N SER A 185 -20.58 13.93 -7.24
CA SER A 185 -21.32 14.37 -6.06
C SER A 185 -20.42 14.52 -4.84
N VAL A 186 -20.70 15.54 -4.01
CA VAL A 186 -19.99 15.77 -2.75
C VAL A 186 -20.19 14.56 -1.81
N GLU A 187 -21.45 14.18 -1.59
CA GLU A 187 -21.80 12.94 -0.89
C GLU A 187 -21.87 11.80 -1.92
N GLU A 188 -21.01 10.80 -1.78
CA GLU A 188 -20.97 9.62 -2.65
C GLU A 188 -22.11 8.65 -2.33
N ALA A 189 -22.40 8.48 -1.04
CA ALA A 189 -23.46 7.60 -0.54
C ALA A 189 -23.74 7.88 0.94
N VAL A 190 -24.90 7.41 1.41
CA VAL A 190 -25.18 7.26 2.84
C VAL A 190 -25.19 5.78 3.19
N ILE A 191 -24.33 5.35 4.10
CA ILE A 191 -24.22 3.95 4.54
C ILE A 191 -24.53 3.86 6.02
N ASN A 192 -25.60 3.16 6.40
CA ASN A 192 -26.05 3.01 7.78
C ASN A 192 -26.15 4.36 8.52
N GLY A 193 -26.65 5.39 7.82
CA GLY A 193 -26.80 6.75 8.36
C GLY A 193 -25.52 7.61 8.35
N VAL A 194 -24.43 7.14 7.74
CA VAL A 194 -23.16 7.86 7.64
C VAL A 194 -22.93 8.37 6.23
N SER A 195 -22.74 9.67 6.08
CA SER A 195 -22.34 10.33 4.82
C SER A 195 -20.91 9.98 4.41
N VAL A 196 -20.78 9.35 3.25
CA VAL A 196 -19.52 8.86 2.69
C VAL A 196 -19.08 9.79 1.57
N PHE A 197 -17.80 10.17 1.58
CA PHE A 197 -17.18 10.97 0.52
C PHE A 197 -16.59 10.11 -0.59
N ALA A 198 -16.00 8.95 -0.25
CA ALA A 198 -15.40 8.03 -1.21
C ALA A 198 -15.32 6.60 -0.67
N HIS A 199 -15.23 5.63 -1.57
CA HIS A 199 -15.02 4.22 -1.22
C HIS A 199 -13.54 3.89 -1.05
N VAL A 200 -13.13 3.20 0.02
CA VAL A 200 -11.75 2.72 0.10
C VAL A 200 -11.61 1.39 -0.64
N LYS A 201 -10.64 1.33 -1.55
CA LYS A 201 -10.34 0.18 -2.42
C LYS A 201 -8.84 -0.04 -2.47
N ALA A 202 -8.42 -1.30 -2.63
CA ALA A 202 -7.05 -1.60 -3.02
C ALA A 202 -7.02 -1.81 -4.54
N ILE A 203 -6.26 -0.99 -5.23
CA ILE A 203 -6.16 -1.00 -6.69
C ILE A 203 -4.75 -1.39 -7.12
N LYS A 204 -4.66 -2.23 -8.14
CA LYS A 204 -3.38 -2.51 -8.78
C LYS A 204 -2.86 -1.23 -9.41
N GLN A 205 -1.58 -0.91 -9.18
CA GLN A 205 -0.88 0.14 -9.92
C GLN A 205 0.02 -0.55 -10.94
N ASP A 206 -0.12 -0.14 -12.20
CA ASP A 206 0.71 -0.59 -13.32
C ASP A 206 1.97 0.27 -13.45
#